data_AF-A0A6D0IJB5-F1
#
_entry.id   AF-A0A6D0IJB5-F1
#
_cell.length_a   1.000
_cell.length_b   1.000
_cell.length_c   1.000
_cell.angle_alpha   90.00
_cell.angle_beta   90.00
_cell.angle_gamma   90.00
#
_symmetry.space_group_name_H-M   'P 1'
#
loop_
_entity.id
_entity.type
_entity.pdbx_description
1 polymer ?
#
loop_
_entity_poly.entity_id
_entity_poly.type
_entity_poly.pdbx_seq_one_letter_code
_entity_poly.pdbx_strand_id
1 'polypeptide(L)' 'MLILKNVTAVQLHPAKVQEGVDIAIENDVIVAIGDALTQRYPDASYKEMHGRIVMPGIVCSHNHFY' A
#
# COMPACT_ATOMS: atom_id res chain seq x y z
N MET A 1 2.43 13.38 -2.40
CA MET A 1 1.67 12.14 -2.18
C MET A 1 1.84 11.18 -3.35
N LEU A 2 2.00 9.88 -3.07
CA LEU A 2 2.00 8.79 -4.04
C LEU A 2 0.82 7.85 -3.75
N ILE A 3 0.09 7.44 -4.79
CA ILE A 3 -0.97 6.42 -4.69
C ILE A 3 -0.51 5.13 -5.37
N LEU A 4 -0.51 4.01 -4.65
CA LEU A 4 -0.45 2.68 -5.25
C LEU A 4 -1.88 2.27 -5.62
N LYS A 5 -2.20 2.28 -6.90
CA LYS A 5 -3.57 2.09 -7.41
C LYS A 5 -3.84 0.61 -7.70
N ASN A 6 -5.04 0.13 -7.37
CA ASN A 6 -5.52 -1.22 -7.68
C ASN A 6 -4.53 -2.31 -7.21
N VAL A 7 -4.35 -2.39 -5.89
CA VAL A 7 -3.52 -3.39 -5.21
C VAL A 7 -4.38 -4.50 -4.62
N THR A 8 -3.75 -5.66 -4.40
CA THR A 8 -4.22 -6.64 -3.42
C THR A 8 -3.50 -6.35 -2.11
N ALA A 9 -4.14 -5.62 -1.20
CA ALA A 9 -3.58 -5.25 0.09
C ALA A 9 -3.71 -6.38 1.10
N VAL A 10 -2.59 -6.78 1.70
CA VAL A 10 -2.52 -7.81 2.75
C VAL A 10 -2.18 -7.15 4.09
N GLN A 11 -3.04 -7.33 5.08
CA GLN A 11 -2.85 -6.88 6.46
C GLN A 11 -2.55 -8.09 7.35
N LEU A 12 -1.53 -7.97 8.22
CA LEU A 12 -1.19 -9.02 9.18
C LEU A 12 -2.04 -8.98 10.45
N HIS A 13 -2.44 -7.79 10.91
CA HIS A 13 -3.25 -7.62 12.12
C HIS A 13 -4.25 -6.44 12.00
N PRO A 14 -5.57 -6.69 12.10
CA PRO A 14 -6.18 -8.03 11.99
C PRO A 14 -5.84 -8.64 10.62
N ALA A 15 -5.79 -9.97 10.54
CA ALA A 15 -5.52 -10.65 9.28
C ALA A 15 -6.61 -10.32 8.26
N LYS A 16 -6.23 -9.73 7.12
CA LYS A 16 -7.18 -9.30 6.09
C LYS A 16 -6.52 -9.26 4.72
N VAL A 17 -7.29 -9.61 3.69
CA VAL A 17 -6.92 -9.41 2.29
C VAL A 17 -8.00 -8.52 1.65
N GLN A 18 -7.59 -7.48 0.93
CA GLN A 18 -8.48 -6.58 0.20
C GLN A 18 -7.99 -6.44 -1.23
N GLU A 19 -8.81 -6.86 -2.18
CA GLU A 19 -8.51 -6.75 -3.62
C GLU A 19 -9.03 -5.41 -4.17
N GLY A 20 -8.34 -4.88 -5.18
CA GLY A 20 -8.80 -3.72 -5.96
C GLY A 20 -8.75 -2.37 -5.24
N VAL A 21 -8.08 -2.29 -4.08
CA VAL A 21 -7.99 -1.05 -3.29
C VAL A 21 -6.82 -0.18 -3.72
N ASP A 22 -6.83 1.09 -3.33
CA ASP A 22 -5.71 2.01 -3.46
C ASP A 22 -5.04 2.23 -2.08
N ILE A 23 -3.74 2.55 -2.08
CA ILE A 23 -2.98 2.96 -0.88
C ILE A 23 -2.36 4.33 -1.14
N ALA A 24 -2.70 5.34 -0.33
CA ALA A 24 -2.10 6.67 -0.40
C ALA A 24 -0.98 6.82 0.64
N ILE A 25 0.19 7.28 0.17
CA ILE A 25 1.41 7.46 0.95
C ILE A 25 1.85 8.93 0.85
N GLU A 26 2.13 9.54 1.98
CA GLU A 26 2.63 10.91 2.08
C GLU A 26 3.68 11.02 3.18
N ASN A 27 4.85 11.58 2.86
CA ASN A 27 5.98 11.77 3.78
C ASN A 27 6.25 10.52 4.65
N ASP A 28 6.37 9.36 3.99
CA ASP A 28 6.63 8.06 4.62
C ASP A 28 5.49 7.48 5.49
N VAL A 29 4.31 8.09 5.46
CA VAL A 29 3.12 7.64 6.19
C VAL A 29 2.05 7.14 5.23
N ILE A 30 1.42 6.00 5.57
CA ILE A 30 0.18 5.56 4.92
C ILE A 30 -0.97 6.41 5.47
N VAL A 31 -1.52 7.30 4.65
CA VAL A 31 -2.56 8.26 5.07
C VAL A 31 -3.98 7.80 4.75
N ALA A 32 -4.14 6.88 3.79
CA ALA A 32 -5.43 6.26 3.48
C ALA A 32 -5.26 4.93 2.74
N ILE A 33 -6.23 4.04 2.95
CA ILE A 33 -6.43 2.81 2.17
C ILE A 33 -7.92 2.75 1.80
N GLY A 34 -8.24 2.47 0.55
CA GLY A 34 -9.62 2.39 0.09
C GLY A 34 -9.74 2.63 -1.42
N ASP A 35 -10.97 2.76 -1.91
CA ASP A 35 -11.22 2.86 -3.33
C ASP A 35 -11.16 4.31 -3.82
N ALA A 36 -10.87 4.49 -5.11
CA ALA A 36 -10.95 5.78 -5.81
C ALA A 36 -10.13 6.91 -5.16
N LEU A 37 -8.97 6.59 -4.57
CA LEU A 37 -8.14 7.61 -3.90
C LEU A 37 -7.58 8.65 -4.89
N THR A 38 -7.45 8.28 -6.17
CA THR A 38 -7.10 9.22 -7.25
C THR A 38 -8.16 10.31 -7.49
N GLN A 39 -9.43 10.06 -7.15
CA GLN A 39 -10.47 11.11 -7.19
C GLN A 39 -10.42 12.01 -5.96
N ARG A 40 -10.10 11.44 -4.80
CA ARG A 40 -9.95 12.18 -3.53
C ARG A 40 -8.71 13.07 -3.52
N TYR A 41 -7.62 12.62 -4.16
CA TYR A 41 -6.35 13.34 -4.25
C TYR A 41 -5.97 13.50 -5.73
N PRO A 42 -6.62 14.43 -6.46
CA PRO A 42 -6.44 14.56 -7.92
C PRO A 42 -5.02 14.97 -8.32
N ASP A 43 -4.30 15.67 -7.44
CA ASP A 43 -2.92 16.12 -7.70
C ASP A 43 -1.86 15.09 -7.29
N ALA A 44 -2.26 13.94 -6.72
CA ALA A 44 -1.31 12.90 -6.33
C ALA A 44 -0.77 12.16 -7.56
N SER A 45 0.54 11.87 -7.55
CA SER A 45 1.08 10.91 -8.50
C SER A 45 0.56 9.51 -8.16
N TYR A 46 0.30 8.69 -9.17
CA TYR A 46 -0.11 7.31 -8.94
C TYR A 46 0.78 6.34 -9.71
N LYS A 47 0.92 5.14 -9.14
CA LYS A 47 1.50 3.98 -9.76
C LYS A 47 0.42 2.91 -9.82
N GLU A 48 0.05 2.52 -11.04
CA GLU A 48 -0.83 1.39 -11.26
C GLU A 48 -0.12 0.09 -10.86
N MET A 49 -0.81 -0.73 -10.07
CA MET A 49 -0.27 -1.97 -9.53
C MET A 49 -0.89 -3.22 -10.15
N HIS A 50 -1.96 -3.09 -10.95
CA HIS A 50 -2.57 -4.21 -11.70
C HIS A 50 -2.93 -5.42 -10.82
N GLY A 51 -3.49 -5.17 -9.64
CA GLY A 51 -3.86 -6.21 -8.67
C GLY A 51 -2.68 -6.86 -7.95
N ARG A 52 -1.43 -6.40 -8.13
CA ARG A 52 -0.26 -6.95 -7.44
C ARG A 52 -0.42 -6.85 -5.92
N ILE A 53 0.20 -7.82 -5.24
CA ILE A 53 0.19 -7.89 -3.79
C ILE A 53 1.05 -6.76 -3.21
N VAL A 54 0.48 -6.04 -2.25
CA VAL A 54 1.19 -5.13 -1.35
C VAL A 54 0.97 -5.63 0.07
N MET A 55 2.06 -5.80 0.81
CA MET A 55 2.05 -6.28 2.18
C MET A 55 3.02 -5.43 3.03
N PRO A 56 2.84 -5.37 4.36
CA PRO A 56 3.85 -4.85 5.26
C PRO A 56 5.21 -5.50 4.99
N GLY A 57 6.27 -4.69 5.01
CA GLY A 57 7.62 -5.20 4.90
C GLY A 57 7.90 -6.20 6.03
N ILE A 58 8.49 -7.34 5.69
CA ILE A 58 8.87 -8.35 6.68
C ILE A 58 10.14 -7.87 7.39
N VAL A 59 10.17 -8.02 8.72
CA VAL A 59 11.35 -7.75 9.53
C VAL A 59 12.08 -9.07 9.79
N CYS A 60 13.37 -9.11 9.49
CA CYS A 60 14.24 -10.22 9.87
C CYS A 60 14.76 -9.97 11.30
N SER A 61 14.42 -10.85 12.25
CA SER A 61 14.82 -10.70 13.66
C SER A 61 16.25 -11.14 13.94
N HIS A 62 16.89 -11.83 13.00
CA HIS A 62 18.20 -12.41 13.20
C HIS A 62 18.94 -12.54 11.87
N ASN A 63 19.94 -11.67 11.68
CA ASN A 63 20.80 -11.67 10.51
C ASN A 63 22.26 -11.56 10.92
N HIS A 64 23.14 -12.17 10.13
CA HIS A 64 24.59 -11.95 10.18
C HIS A 64 25.01 -11.41 8.82
N PHE A 65 25.15 -10.09 8.70
CA PHE A 65 25.55 -9.45 7.43
C PHE A 65 27.07 -9.36 7.26
N TYR A 66 27.82 -9.69 8.31
CA TYR A 66 29.29 -9.64 8.40
C TYR A 66 29.79 -10.82 9.23
#